data_AF-A0A936LQH3-F1
#
_entry.id   AF-A0A936LQH3-F1
#
_cell.length_a   1.000
_cell.length_b   1.000
_cell.length_c   1.000
_cell.angle_alpha   90.00
_cell.angle_beta   90.00
_cell.angle_gamma   90.00
#
_symmetry.space_group_name_H-M   'P 1'
#
loop_
_entity.id
_entity.type
_entity.pdbx_description
1 polymer ?
#
loop_
_entity_poly.entity_id
_entity_poly.type
_entity_poly.pdbx_seq_one_letter_code
_entity_poly.pdbx_strand_id
1 'polypeptide(L)'
;MANIFTILTGLIAFIGSIIAICEYRRNNLIKRAEFYTSVFKMLFIDDTFKKIRDKLDEIYEYEKSNVTDEIFNQITNDPKLETELVKYFNFLEYVITLKEVLKALNENEFNSLLNYQLKSYSKIKGLKKYCEYGFESLNRELEKIKKSDK
;
A
#
# COMPACT_ATOMS: atom_id res chain seq x y z
N MET A 1 -42.90 -37.25 16.80
CA MET A 1 -42.67 -36.54 15.51
C MET A 1 -41.96 -35.20 15.67
N ALA A 2 -42.26 -34.38 16.70
CA ALA A 2 -41.60 -33.08 16.93
C ALA A 2 -40.05 -33.16 16.97
N ASN A 3 -39.48 -34.17 17.63
CA ASN A 3 -38.01 -34.30 17.75
C ASN A 3 -37.30 -34.55 16.41
N ILE A 4 -37.92 -35.28 15.47
CA ILE A 4 -37.30 -35.57 14.17
C ILE A 4 -37.25 -34.28 13.33
N PHE A 5 -38.32 -33.47 13.35
CA PHE A 5 -38.34 -32.18 12.67
C PHE A 5 -37.28 -31.22 13.24
N THR A 6 -37.13 -31.14 14.56
CA THR A 6 -36.10 -30.29 15.20
C THR A 6 -34.68 -30.73 14.86
N ILE A 7 -34.43 -32.05 14.79
CA ILE A 7 -33.12 -32.57 14.38
C ILE A 7 -32.85 -32.24 12.90
N LEU A 8 -33.85 -32.38 12.03
CA LEU A 8 -33.71 -32.08 10.60
C LEU A 8 -33.45 -30.59 10.35
N THR A 9 -34.17 -29.70 11.04
CA THR A 9 -33.97 -28.26 10.92
C THR A 9 -32.61 -27.83 11.46
N GLY A 10 -32.15 -28.43 12.56
CA GLY A 10 -30.81 -28.21 13.10
C GLY A 10 -29.70 -28.60 12.11
N LEU A 11 -29.86 -29.75 11.43
CA LEU A 11 -28.91 -30.18 10.39
C LEU A 11 -28.89 -29.25 9.19
N ILE A 12 -30.05 -28.81 8.70
CA ILE A 12 -30.14 -27.86 7.58
C ILE A 12 -29.50 -26.52 7.96
N ALA A 13 -29.77 -26.00 9.16
CA ALA A 13 -29.16 -24.76 9.65
C ALA A 13 -27.64 -24.89 9.78
N PHE A 14 -27.14 -26.03 10.25
CA PHE A 14 -25.71 -26.29 10.36
C PHE A 14 -25.03 -26.33 8.99
N ILE A 15 -25.59 -27.07 8.03
CA ILE A 15 -25.06 -27.12 6.66
C ILE A 15 -25.09 -25.74 6.00
N GLY A 16 -26.21 -25.02 6.14
CA GLY A 16 -26.34 -23.65 5.63
C GLY A 16 -25.32 -22.71 6.25
N SER A 17 -25.01 -22.84 7.54
CA SER A 17 -23.97 -22.05 8.21
C SER A 17 -22.57 -22.35 7.65
N ILE A 18 -22.26 -23.62 7.39
CA ILE A 18 -20.98 -24.02 6.78
C ILE A 18 -20.86 -23.40 5.38
N ILE A 19 -21.91 -23.53 4.55
CA ILE A 19 -21.92 -22.96 3.20
C ILE A 19 -21.73 -21.44 3.24
N ALA A 20 -22.46 -20.74 4.11
CA ALA A 20 -22.34 -19.30 4.28
C ALA A 20 -20.92 -18.87 4.69
N ILE A 21 -20.26 -19.61 5.59
CA ILE A 21 -18.87 -19.35 5.98
C ILE A 21 -17.92 -19.56 4.79
N CYS A 22 -18.12 -20.63 4.01
CA CYS A 22 -17.32 -20.91 2.82
C CYS A 22 -17.47 -19.82 1.75
N GLU A 23 -18.70 -19.39 1.47
CA GLU A 23 -18.98 -18.30 0.52
C GLU A 23 -18.42 -16.97 1.00
N TYR A 24 -18.57 -16.65 2.28
CA TYR A 24 -17.99 -15.46 2.87
C TYR A 24 -16.46 -15.43 2.71
N ARG A 25 -15.79 -16.55 3.01
CA ARG A 25 -14.33 -16.68 2.83
C ARG A 25 -13.93 -16.50 1.36
N ARG A 26 -14.64 -17.15 0.44
CA ARG A 26 -14.37 -17.04 -1.00
C ARG A 26 -14.57 -15.60 -1.50
N ASN A 27 -15.67 -14.95 -1.12
CA ASN A 27 -15.95 -13.57 -1.51
C ASN A 27 -14.91 -12.59 -0.95
N ASN A 28 -14.46 -12.81 0.29
CA ASN A 28 -13.37 -12.01 0.86
C ASN A 28 -12.06 -12.19 0.09
N LEU A 29 -11.73 -13.41 -0.34
CA LEU A 29 -10.53 -13.65 -1.17
C LEU A 29 -10.63 -12.92 -2.52
N ILE A 30 -11.79 -12.99 -3.19
CA ILE A 30 -12.02 -12.30 -4.47
C ILE A 30 -11.87 -10.79 -4.31
N LYS A 31 -12.57 -10.19 -3.32
CA LYS A 31 -12.49 -8.75 -3.06
C LYS A 31 -11.07 -8.29 -2.72
N ARG A 32 -10.30 -9.11 -1.99
CA ARG A 32 -8.89 -8.81 -1.70
C ARG A 32 -8.04 -8.84 -2.97
N ALA A 33 -8.25 -9.81 -3.85
CA ALA A 33 -7.55 -9.88 -5.13
C ALA A 33 -7.90 -8.71 -6.05
N GLU A 34 -9.18 -8.31 -6.10
CA GLU A 34 -9.65 -7.14 -6.84
C GLU A 34 -9.01 -5.84 -6.31
N PHE A 35 -8.99 -5.67 -4.99
CA PHE A 35 -8.33 -4.55 -4.33
C PHE A 35 -6.81 -4.51 -4.62
N TYR A 36 -6.13 -5.65 -4.51
CA TYR A 36 -4.71 -5.74 -4.82
C TYR A 36 -4.43 -5.35 -6.28
N THR A 37 -5.28 -5.83 -7.19
CA THR A 37 -5.19 -5.53 -8.61
C THR A 37 -5.44 -4.04 -8.89
N SER A 38 -6.38 -3.40 -8.20
CA SER A 38 -6.64 -1.97 -8.38
C SER A 38 -5.50 -1.10 -7.87
N VAL A 39 -4.92 -1.43 -6.71
CA VAL A 39 -3.71 -0.78 -6.18
C VAL A 39 -2.53 -0.93 -7.15
N PHE A 40 -2.30 -2.14 -7.65
CA PHE A 40 -1.26 -2.40 -8.63
C PHE A 40 -1.46 -1.59 -9.91
N LYS A 41 -2.70 -1.55 -10.44
CA LYS A 41 -3.02 -0.76 -11.63
C LYS A 41 -2.74 0.72 -11.41
N MET A 42 -3.25 1.32 -10.33
CA MET A 42 -3.04 2.73 -10.01
C MET A 42 -1.56 3.10 -9.86
N LEU A 43 -0.76 2.19 -9.29
CA LEU A 43 0.67 2.41 -9.09
C LEU A 43 1.49 2.26 -10.36
N PHE A 44 1.20 1.25 -11.19
CA PHE A 44 2.14 0.77 -12.21
C PHE A 44 1.64 0.82 -13.64
N ILE A 45 0.33 0.72 -13.84
CA ILE A 45 -0.27 0.63 -15.18
C ILE A 45 -0.89 1.96 -15.57
N ASP A 46 -1.63 2.56 -14.64
CA ASP A 46 -2.29 3.83 -14.87
C ASP A 46 -1.25 4.95 -14.73
N ASP A 47 -1.29 5.92 -15.64
CA ASP A 47 -0.36 7.07 -15.62
C ASP A 47 -0.60 8.02 -14.42
N THR A 48 -1.56 7.69 -13.53
CA THR A 48 -1.98 8.46 -12.36
C THR A 48 -0.82 9.00 -11.54
N PHE A 49 0.15 8.15 -11.19
CA PHE A 49 1.31 8.53 -10.39
C PHE A 49 2.63 8.51 -11.17
N LYS A 50 2.59 8.14 -12.45
CA LYS A 50 3.79 7.90 -13.25
C LYS A 50 4.76 9.08 -13.21
N LYS A 51 4.25 10.30 -13.39
CA LYS A 51 5.08 11.52 -13.41
C LYS A 51 5.96 11.67 -12.15
N ILE A 52 5.38 11.42 -10.97
CA ILE A 52 6.10 11.55 -9.70
C ILE A 52 7.01 10.35 -9.47
N ARG A 53 6.56 9.13 -9.79
CA ARG A 53 7.41 7.94 -9.70
C ARG A 53 8.66 8.08 -10.56
N ASP A 54 8.50 8.48 -11.83
CA ASP A 54 9.62 8.66 -12.75
C ASP A 54 10.63 9.68 -12.20
N LYS A 55 10.15 10.76 -11.57
CA LYS A 55 11.00 11.76 -10.93
C LYS A 55 11.71 11.25 -9.67
N LEU A 56 11.03 10.45 -8.85
CA LEU A 56 11.64 9.85 -7.66
C LEU A 56 12.63 8.74 -8.01
N ASP A 57 12.34 7.98 -9.07
CA ASP A 57 13.22 6.95 -9.60
C ASP A 57 14.47 7.61 -10.23
N GLU A 58 14.30 8.72 -10.95
CA GLU A 58 15.40 9.57 -11.45
C GLU A 58 16.30 10.03 -10.29
N ILE A 59 15.74 10.55 -9.19
CA ILE A 59 16.50 10.93 -7.98
C ILE A 59 17.29 9.74 -7.42
N TYR A 60 16.66 8.57 -7.35
CA TYR A 60 17.30 7.36 -6.83
C TYR A 60 18.47 6.91 -7.69
N GLU A 61 18.34 6.95 -9.02
CA GLU A 61 19.45 6.65 -9.93
C GLU A 61 20.62 7.63 -9.77
N TYR A 62 20.31 8.91 -9.51
CA TYR A 62 21.30 9.96 -9.28
C TYR A 62 21.87 10.00 -7.85
N GLU A 63 21.45 9.13 -6.92
CA GLU A 63 21.92 9.10 -5.53
C GLU A 63 23.44 8.94 -5.41
N LYS A 64 24.11 8.44 -6.45
CA LYS A 64 25.57 8.38 -6.56
C LYS A 64 26.27 9.74 -6.75
N SER A 65 25.55 10.84 -6.96
CA SER A 65 26.11 12.10 -7.50
C SER A 65 25.90 13.37 -6.66
N ASN A 66 25.35 13.31 -5.45
CA ASN A 66 24.96 14.48 -4.62
C ASN A 66 23.88 15.41 -5.23
N VAL A 67 23.27 15.06 -6.37
CA VAL A 67 22.24 15.87 -7.06
C VAL A 67 20.82 15.64 -6.49
N THR A 68 20.68 14.76 -5.50
CA THR A 68 19.37 14.30 -4.99
C THR A 68 18.54 15.39 -4.34
N ASP A 69 19.18 16.28 -3.58
CA ASP A 69 18.47 17.34 -2.87
C ASP A 69 18.04 18.45 -3.84
N GLU A 70 18.79 18.68 -4.93
CA GLU A 70 18.45 19.68 -5.95
C GLU A 70 17.22 19.26 -6.76
N ILE A 71 17.17 18.00 -7.22
CA ILE A 71 16.00 17.49 -7.96
C ILE A 71 14.79 17.40 -7.04
N PHE A 72 14.96 16.97 -5.78
CA PHE A 72 13.86 16.96 -4.82
C PHE A 72 13.33 18.38 -4.57
N ASN A 73 14.22 19.38 -4.43
CA ASN A 73 13.82 20.78 -4.30
C ASN A 73 13.09 21.30 -5.55
N GLN A 74 13.43 20.83 -6.75
CA GLN A 74 12.69 21.17 -7.97
C GLN A 74 11.24 20.66 -7.92
N ILE A 75 11.02 19.46 -7.37
CA ILE A 75 9.67 18.90 -7.18
C ILE A 75 8.89 19.74 -6.18
N THR A 76 9.48 20.08 -5.02
CA THR A 76 8.78 20.82 -3.96
C THR A 76 8.61 22.31 -4.24
N ASN A 77 9.41 22.89 -5.14
CA ASN A 77 9.29 24.31 -5.52
C ASN A 77 8.37 24.55 -6.74
N ASP A 78 7.96 23.50 -7.46
CA ASP A 78 6.92 23.58 -8.50
C ASP A 78 5.57 23.19 -7.89
N PRO A 79 4.62 24.13 -7.72
CA PRO A 79 3.34 23.85 -7.07
C PRO A 79 2.53 22.71 -7.70
N LYS A 80 2.67 22.49 -9.01
CA LYS A 80 1.99 21.40 -9.70
C LYS A 80 2.63 20.06 -9.35
N LEU A 81 3.97 19.99 -9.34
CA LEU A 81 4.68 18.77 -8.97
C LEU A 81 4.52 18.46 -7.49
N GLU A 82 4.58 19.47 -6.62
CA GLU A 82 4.33 19.30 -5.20
C GLU A 82 2.93 18.75 -4.94
N THR A 83 1.90 19.27 -5.62
CA THR A 83 0.53 18.75 -5.50
C THR A 83 0.44 17.27 -5.89
N GLU A 84 1.10 16.86 -6.99
CA GLU A 84 1.13 15.46 -7.40
C GLU A 84 1.93 14.59 -6.44
N LEU A 85 3.02 15.11 -5.86
CA LEU A 85 3.80 14.44 -4.82
C LEU A 85 2.95 14.18 -3.58
N VAL A 86 2.19 15.17 -3.11
CA VAL A 86 1.27 15.04 -1.97
C VAL A 86 0.21 14.00 -2.25
N LYS A 87 -0.40 13.97 -3.45
CA LYS A 87 -1.37 12.94 -3.83
C LYS A 87 -0.76 11.55 -3.79
N TYR A 88 0.45 11.40 -4.33
CA TYR A 88 1.16 10.13 -4.33
C TYR A 88 1.49 9.67 -2.90
N PHE A 89 1.94 10.58 -2.03
CA PHE A 89 2.27 10.24 -0.64
C PHE A 89 1.03 9.94 0.19
N ASN A 90 -0.07 10.65 -0.01
CA ASN A 90 -1.36 10.31 0.59
C ASN A 90 -1.83 8.91 0.19
N PHE A 91 -1.60 8.53 -1.07
CA PHE A 91 -1.89 7.18 -1.52
C PHE A 91 -0.99 6.14 -0.82
N LEU A 92 0.31 6.40 -0.69
CA LEU A 92 1.23 5.50 0.03
C LEU A 92 0.85 5.39 1.52
N GLU A 93 0.56 6.50 2.19
CA GLU A 93 0.03 6.55 3.56
C GLU A 93 -1.23 5.70 3.71
N TYR A 94 -2.16 5.83 2.77
CA TYR A 94 -3.37 5.03 2.75
C TYR A 94 -3.04 3.53 2.67
N VAL A 95 -2.19 3.10 1.73
CA VAL A 95 -1.80 1.68 1.60
C VAL A 95 -1.09 1.16 2.85
N ILE A 96 -0.22 1.96 3.46
CA ILE A 96 0.46 1.61 4.73
C ILE A 96 -0.56 1.49 5.87
N THR A 97 -1.54 2.39 5.94
CA THR A 97 -2.61 2.35 6.95
C THR A 97 -3.46 1.08 6.80
N LEU A 98 -3.74 0.64 5.57
CA LEU A 98 -4.44 -0.64 5.32
C LEU A 98 -3.68 -1.86 5.85
N LYS A 99 -2.34 -1.84 5.77
CA LYS A 99 -1.46 -2.86 6.36
C LYS A 99 -1.45 -2.75 7.88
N GLU A 100 -1.09 -1.58 8.41
CA GLU A 100 -0.80 -1.41 9.84
C GLU A 100 -2.06 -1.47 10.70
N VAL A 101 -3.09 -0.72 10.32
CA VAL A 101 -4.30 -0.48 11.13
C VAL A 101 -5.38 -1.49 10.80
N LEU A 102 -5.71 -1.66 9.52
CA LEU A 102 -6.85 -2.51 9.12
C LEU A 102 -6.47 -3.99 8.97
N LYS A 103 -5.18 -4.33 8.98
CA LYS A 103 -4.67 -5.70 8.74
C LYS A 103 -5.25 -6.33 7.46
N ALA A 104 -5.62 -5.49 6.50
CA ALA A 104 -6.26 -5.91 5.25
C ALA A 104 -5.23 -6.47 4.25
N LEU A 105 -3.98 -6.00 4.37
CA LEU A 105 -2.82 -6.46 3.63
C LEU A 105 -1.87 -7.19 4.59
N ASN A 106 -1.48 -8.41 4.22
CA ASN A 106 -0.40 -9.09 4.93
C ASN A 106 0.97 -8.57 4.47
N GLU A 107 2.01 -8.91 5.23
CA GLU A 107 3.38 -8.44 4.97
C GLU A 107 3.89 -8.80 3.58
N ASN A 108 3.60 -10.03 3.11
CA ASN A 108 4.07 -10.51 1.80
C ASN A 108 3.39 -9.75 0.65
N GLU A 109 2.09 -9.50 0.75
CA GLU A 109 1.32 -8.74 -0.25
C GLU A 109 1.82 -7.30 -0.32
N PHE A 110 1.99 -6.65 0.85
CA PHE A 110 2.52 -5.30 0.93
C PHE A 110 3.91 -5.21 0.31
N ASN A 111 4.80 -6.13 0.67
CA ASN A 111 6.16 -6.15 0.16
C ASN A 111 6.20 -6.41 -1.35
N SER A 112 5.29 -7.23 -1.88
CA SER A 112 5.19 -7.47 -3.31
C SER A 112 4.75 -6.24 -4.10
N LEU A 113 3.99 -5.32 -3.48
CA LEU A 113 3.51 -4.09 -4.12
C LEU A 113 4.50 -2.93 -4.03
N LEU A 114 5.08 -2.73 -2.85
CA LEU A 114 5.71 -1.45 -2.50
C LEU A 114 7.16 -1.57 -2.02
N ASN A 115 7.66 -2.77 -1.73
CA ASN A 115 8.99 -2.92 -1.13
C ASN A 115 10.09 -2.30 -1.99
N TYR A 116 10.03 -2.47 -3.32
CA TYR A 116 11.02 -1.88 -4.21
C TYR A 116 11.01 -0.34 -4.12
N GLN A 117 9.85 0.28 -4.27
CA GLN A 117 9.69 1.74 -4.23
C GLN A 117 10.11 2.29 -2.88
N LEU A 118 9.61 1.71 -1.79
CA LEU A 118 9.92 2.16 -0.43
C LEU A 118 11.40 1.98 -0.10
N LYS A 119 12.06 0.92 -0.60
CA LYS A 119 13.52 0.77 -0.50
C LYS A 119 14.24 1.90 -1.23
N SER A 120 13.85 2.20 -2.46
CA SER A 120 14.46 3.29 -3.22
C SER A 120 14.27 4.64 -2.51
N TYR A 121 13.05 4.91 -2.05
CA TYR A 121 12.70 6.17 -1.39
C TYR A 121 13.33 6.33 0.00
N SER A 122 13.60 5.23 0.71
CA SER A 122 14.25 5.26 2.03
C SER A 122 15.66 5.85 2.01
N LYS A 123 16.27 5.91 0.82
CA LYS A 123 17.60 6.47 0.60
C LYS A 123 17.58 7.96 0.26
N ILE A 124 16.45 8.48 -0.23
CA ILE A 124 16.28 9.89 -0.59
C ILE A 124 16.18 10.74 0.69
N LYS A 125 17.20 11.53 1.00
CA LYS A 125 17.25 12.35 2.23
C LYS A 125 16.16 13.42 2.28
N GLY A 126 15.95 14.16 1.18
CA GLY A 126 14.92 15.19 1.08
C GLY A 126 13.50 14.65 1.36
N LEU A 127 13.23 13.43 0.88
CA LEU A 127 11.94 12.76 1.06
C LEU A 127 11.63 12.49 2.53
N LYS A 128 12.62 12.05 3.32
CA LYS A 128 12.44 11.85 4.76
C LYS A 128 12.01 13.13 5.46
N LYS A 129 12.71 14.24 5.20
CA LYS A 129 12.37 15.54 5.80
C LYS A 129 10.97 15.99 5.38
N TYR A 130 10.59 15.71 4.15
CA TYR A 130 9.25 16.03 3.65
C TYR A 130 8.16 15.22 4.38
N CYS A 131 8.40 13.95 4.68
CA CYS A 131 7.44 13.13 5.42
C CYS A 131 7.16 13.60 6.85
N GLU A 132 8.05 14.40 7.45
CA GLU A 132 7.85 14.99 8.79
C GLU A 132 6.70 16.01 8.83
N TYR A 133 6.21 16.47 7.67
CA TYR A 133 5.13 17.46 7.55
C TYR A 133 3.72 16.86 7.36
N GLY A 134 3.51 15.59 7.73
CA GLY A 134 2.17 14.95 7.75
C GLY A 134 2.06 13.58 7.09
N PHE A 135 3.18 12.86 6.94
CA PHE A 135 3.22 11.50 6.41
C PHE A 135 3.95 10.56 7.40
N GLU A 136 3.44 10.47 8.62
CA GLU A 136 4.11 9.77 9.72
C GLU A 136 4.21 8.26 9.51
N SER A 137 3.20 7.60 8.91
CA SER A 137 3.22 6.16 8.70
C SER A 137 4.22 5.78 7.62
N LEU A 138 4.28 6.58 6.55
CA LEU A 138 5.29 6.48 5.49
C LEU A 138 6.69 6.69 6.07
N ASN A 139 6.89 7.73 6.88
CA ASN A 139 8.18 7.97 7.54
C ASN A 139 8.61 6.76 8.40
N ARG A 140 7.70 6.22 9.23
CA ARG A 140 7.96 5.02 10.03
C ARG A 140 8.36 3.83 9.15
N GLU A 141 7.64 3.59 8.06
CA GLU A 141 7.90 2.43 7.19
C GLU A 141 9.24 2.56 6.46
N LEU A 142 9.57 3.75 5.96
CA LEU A 142 10.88 4.03 5.35
C LEU A 142 12.03 3.81 6.34
N GLU A 143 11.86 4.22 7.60
CA GLU A 143 12.85 3.99 8.66
C GLU A 143 13.01 2.51 9.02
N LYS A 144 11.92 1.72 9.00
CA LYS A 144 12.01 0.26 9.20
C LYS A 144 12.83 -0.39 8.08
N ILE A 145 12.50 -0.08 6.84
CA ILE A 145 13.16 -0.65 5.65
C ILE A 145 14.66 -0.31 5.65
N LYS A 146 15.01 0.93 5.96
CA LYS A 146 16.40 1.38 6.06
C LYS A 146 17.22 0.63 7.12
N LYS A 147 16.59 0.21 8.21
CA LYS A 147 17.25 -0.59 9.26
C LYS A 147 17.43 -2.05 8.86
N SER A 148 16.54 -2.59 8.02
CA SER A 148 16.63 -3.97 7.52
C SER A 148 17.70 -4.18 6.45
N ASP A 149 18.15 -3.12 5.78
CA ASP A 149 19.20 -3.17 4.74
C ASP A 149 20.62 -2.87 5.30
N LYS A 150 20.78 -2.70 6.62
CA LYS A 150 22.07 -2.56 7.33
C LYS A 150 22.48 -3.86 8.01
#